data_AF-A0A970LFA3-F1
#
_entry.id   AF-A0A970LFA3-F1
#
_cell.length_a   1.000
_cell.length_b   1.000
_cell.length_c   1.000
_cell.angle_alpha   90.00
_cell.angle_beta   90.00
_cell.angle_gamma   90.00
#
_symmetry.space_group_name_H-M   'P 1'
#
loop_
_entity.id
_entity.type
_entity.pdbx_description
1 polymer ?
#
loop_
_entity_poly.entity_id
_entity_poly.type
_entity_poly.pdbx_seq_one_letter_code
_entity_poly.pdbx_strand_id
1 'polypeptide(L)'
;MTDRKDSKRIDKKNIEDTLQKVLMATRSLIIYRELQELPAWQHFMGLLSGILDKNITPSDLVEAYYSFLNAFINSCYSIDSSYYSWKEWLLDRVLYSENIFTIWAENQKGALPKAMLEGANHDLDCISQIANIPWDELIFLLEDKIEGQKLLNIFENDGDMTWEEVCYGRGLEDWNIKSLIKYYNQKGSGIFSIYNGFYWNGTSLECIKETDPITLNQLLGYDVQKQILLDNTEKFVSGYSANNVLLYGDKGTGKSSMVKALIHEFSHRGLRMIELPKIHLGDYHKILEHIEDRKFKFIIFIDDLSFEEHEVEYKHIKALLEGGL
;
A
#
# COMPACT_ATOMS: atom_id res chain seq x y z
N MET A 1 -50.98 27.69 12.66
CA MET A 1 -50.17 28.32 11.60
C MET A 1 -48.73 27.90 11.83
N THR A 2 -48.10 27.00 11.11
CA THR A 2 -48.49 26.07 10.05
C THR A 2 -47.28 25.14 9.95
N ASP A 3 -47.52 23.87 9.69
CA ASP A 3 -46.54 22.79 9.63
C ASP A 3 -45.20 23.16 8.96
N ARG A 4 -44.11 22.94 9.70
CA ARG A 4 -42.82 22.51 9.15
C ARG A 4 -42.52 21.11 9.71
N LYS A 5 -43.41 20.19 9.42
CA LYS A 5 -43.20 18.73 9.51
C LYS A 5 -43.10 18.17 8.09
N ASP A 6 -42.26 18.79 7.25
CA ASP A 6 -41.72 18.09 6.08
C ASP A 6 -40.53 17.26 6.54
N SER A 7 -40.79 16.22 7.35
CA SER A 7 -39.82 15.15 7.50
C SER A 7 -39.79 14.41 6.18
N LYS A 8 -38.68 14.52 5.43
CA LYS A 8 -38.35 13.60 4.34
C LYS A 8 -38.73 12.18 4.80
N ARG A 9 -39.74 11.57 4.19
CA ARG A 9 -39.95 10.12 4.33
C ARG A 9 -38.72 9.47 3.71
N ILE A 10 -37.74 9.14 4.55
CA ILE A 10 -36.58 8.37 4.16
C ILE A 10 -37.14 7.04 3.64
N ASP A 11 -37.00 6.80 2.33
CA ASP A 11 -37.50 5.60 1.69
C ASP A 11 -36.54 4.45 2.00
N LYS A 12 -36.83 3.72 3.08
CA LYS A 12 -36.04 2.57 3.56
C LYS A 12 -35.76 1.57 2.44
N LYS A 13 -36.72 1.37 1.52
CA LYS A 13 -36.55 0.44 0.40
C LYS A 13 -35.50 0.92 -0.59
N ASN A 14 -35.48 2.22 -0.90
CA ASN A 14 -34.48 2.79 -1.80
C ASN A 14 -33.06 2.71 -1.19
N ILE A 15 -32.95 2.85 0.13
CA ILE A 15 -31.66 2.67 0.83
C ILE A 15 -31.23 1.21 0.77
N GLU A 16 -32.12 0.26 1.09
CA GLU A 16 -31.83 -1.18 0.98
C GLU A 16 -31.38 -1.56 -0.44
N ASP A 17 -32.06 -1.06 -1.48
CA ASP A 17 -31.69 -1.28 -2.89
C ASP A 17 -30.29 -0.70 -3.20
N THR A 18 -29.93 0.44 -2.59
CA THR A 18 -28.60 1.07 -2.73
C THR A 18 -27.52 0.23 -2.04
N LEU A 19 -27.76 -0.19 -0.79
CA LEU A 19 -26.84 -1.05 -0.04
C LEU A 19 -26.67 -2.42 -0.71
N GLN A 20 -27.71 -2.94 -1.34
CA GLN A 20 -27.64 -4.18 -2.12
C GLN A 20 -26.70 -4.02 -3.33
N LYS A 21 -26.75 -2.88 -4.05
CA LYS A 21 -25.82 -2.59 -5.15
C LYS A 21 -24.38 -2.50 -4.64
N VAL A 22 -24.15 -1.82 -3.51
CA VAL A 22 -22.81 -1.73 -2.89
C VAL A 22 -22.33 -3.13 -2.50
N LEU A 23 -23.16 -3.96 -1.85
CA LEU A 23 -22.80 -5.33 -1.51
C LEU A 23 -22.46 -6.17 -2.74
N MET A 24 -23.20 -6.02 -3.84
CA MET A 24 -22.85 -6.67 -5.11
C MET A 24 -21.50 -6.19 -5.64
N ALA A 25 -21.26 -4.87 -5.67
CA ALA A 25 -19.99 -4.28 -6.09
C ALA A 25 -18.81 -4.82 -5.27
N THR A 26 -18.96 -4.96 -3.94
CA THR A 26 -17.89 -5.52 -3.07
C THR A 26 -17.49 -6.95 -3.43
N ARG A 27 -18.41 -7.72 -4.04
CA ARG A 27 -18.22 -9.13 -4.43
C ARG A 27 -17.75 -9.30 -5.88
N SER A 28 -17.88 -8.25 -6.69
CA SER A 28 -17.67 -8.30 -8.14
C SER A 28 -16.27 -7.92 -8.61
N LEU A 29 -15.36 -7.55 -7.72
CA LEU A 29 -13.99 -7.19 -8.08
C LEU A 29 -13.24 -8.34 -8.78
N ILE A 30 -12.48 -7.99 -9.83
CA ILE A 30 -11.73 -8.90 -10.70
C ILE A 30 -10.22 -8.69 -10.55
N ILE A 31 -9.75 -7.48 -10.82
CA ILE A 31 -8.34 -7.06 -10.82
C ILE A 31 -7.87 -6.73 -9.40
N TYR A 32 -8.70 -6.04 -8.63
CA TYR A 32 -8.46 -5.64 -7.23
C TYR A 32 -9.13 -6.60 -6.25
N ARG A 33 -9.24 -7.87 -6.61
CA ARG A 33 -9.97 -8.87 -5.84
C ARG A 33 -9.34 -9.13 -4.46
N GLU A 34 -8.03 -8.98 -4.36
CA GLU A 34 -7.25 -9.07 -3.12
C GLU A 34 -7.76 -8.12 -2.02
N LEU A 35 -8.46 -7.04 -2.38
CA LEU A 35 -9.10 -6.16 -1.40
C LEU A 35 -10.13 -6.90 -0.53
N GLN A 36 -10.73 -7.98 -1.06
CA GLN A 36 -11.68 -8.84 -0.32
C GLN A 36 -11.02 -9.67 0.79
N GLU A 37 -9.69 -9.79 0.79
CA GLU A 37 -8.93 -10.49 1.82
C GLU A 37 -8.67 -9.60 3.06
N LEU A 38 -8.86 -8.29 2.92
CA LEU A 38 -8.66 -7.35 4.02
C LEU A 38 -9.73 -7.54 5.11
N PRO A 39 -9.35 -7.62 6.40
CA PRO A 39 -10.31 -7.79 7.48
C PRO A 39 -11.41 -6.71 7.50
N ALA A 40 -11.04 -5.44 7.28
CA ALA A 40 -12.00 -4.34 7.22
C ALA A 40 -13.03 -4.53 6.09
N TRP A 41 -12.60 -5.05 4.94
CA TRP A 41 -13.47 -5.35 3.81
C TRP A 41 -14.42 -6.51 4.12
N GLN A 42 -13.91 -7.59 4.72
CA GLN A 42 -14.72 -8.75 5.10
C GLN A 42 -15.79 -8.39 6.12
N HIS A 43 -15.43 -7.62 7.15
CA HIS A 43 -16.39 -7.15 8.14
C HIS A 43 -17.39 -6.15 7.54
N PHE A 44 -16.96 -5.29 6.62
CA PHE A 44 -17.86 -4.40 5.88
C PHE A 44 -18.91 -5.18 5.07
N MET A 45 -18.48 -6.21 4.33
CA MET A 45 -19.40 -7.10 3.61
C MET A 45 -20.36 -7.85 4.56
N GLY A 46 -19.86 -8.28 5.72
CA GLY A 46 -20.66 -8.89 6.78
C GLY A 46 -21.72 -7.94 7.32
N LEU A 47 -21.35 -6.69 7.61
CA LEU A 47 -22.25 -5.62 8.03
C LEU A 47 -23.35 -5.37 7.00
N LEU A 48 -22.99 -5.16 5.73
CA LEU A 48 -23.97 -4.94 4.65
C LEU A 48 -24.93 -6.14 4.49
N SER A 49 -24.40 -7.35 4.55
CA SER A 49 -25.21 -8.58 4.48
C SER A 49 -26.17 -8.68 5.67
N GLY A 50 -25.70 -8.33 6.88
CA GLY A 50 -26.51 -8.31 8.09
C GLY A 50 -27.62 -7.26 8.04
N ILE A 51 -27.33 -6.05 7.58
CA ILE A 51 -28.35 -5.00 7.39
C ILE A 51 -29.46 -5.48 6.45
N LEU A 52 -29.10 -6.15 5.36
CA LEU A 52 -30.04 -6.64 4.35
C LEU A 52 -30.76 -7.94 4.77
N ASP A 53 -30.27 -8.63 5.80
CA ASP A 53 -30.94 -9.81 6.34
C ASP A 53 -32.15 -9.41 7.20
N LYS A 54 -33.25 -10.13 7.01
CA LYS A 54 -34.50 -9.94 7.77
C LYS A 54 -34.50 -10.70 9.09
N ASN A 55 -33.61 -11.69 9.25
CA ASN A 55 -33.58 -12.58 10.40
C ASN A 55 -32.42 -12.31 11.38
N ILE A 56 -31.55 -11.35 11.08
CA ILE A 56 -30.42 -11.01 11.95
C ILE A 56 -30.92 -10.51 13.31
N THR A 57 -30.25 -10.88 14.39
CA THR A 57 -30.58 -10.35 15.71
C THR A 57 -29.96 -8.96 15.89
N PRO A 58 -30.57 -8.07 16.70
CA PRO A 58 -29.96 -6.77 17.02
C PRO A 58 -28.54 -6.89 17.59
N SER A 59 -28.28 -7.93 18.39
CA SER A 59 -26.95 -8.17 18.98
C SER A 59 -25.90 -8.47 17.91
N ASP A 60 -26.21 -9.36 16.96
CA ASP A 60 -25.28 -9.73 15.89
C ASP A 60 -24.99 -8.55 14.96
N LEU A 61 -25.99 -7.68 14.74
CA LEU A 61 -25.84 -6.49 13.91
C LEU A 61 -24.94 -5.44 14.56
N VAL A 62 -25.07 -5.26 15.88
CA VAL A 62 -24.17 -4.42 16.69
C VAL A 62 -22.75 -4.97 16.64
N GLU A 63 -22.57 -6.29 16.82
CA GLU A 63 -21.26 -6.93 16.73
C GLU A 63 -20.63 -6.72 15.35
N ALA A 64 -21.38 -6.96 14.27
CA ALA A 64 -20.91 -6.75 12.89
C ALA A 64 -20.44 -5.30 12.65
N TYR A 65 -21.18 -4.32 13.19
CA TYR A 65 -20.83 -2.91 13.08
C TYR A 65 -19.52 -2.59 13.81
N TYR A 66 -19.39 -2.99 15.07
CA TYR A 66 -18.19 -2.70 15.86
C TYR A 66 -16.97 -3.52 15.43
N SER A 67 -17.14 -4.75 14.92
CA SER A 67 -16.07 -5.51 14.29
C SER A 67 -15.56 -4.80 13.03
N PHE A 68 -16.46 -4.24 12.21
CA PHE A 68 -16.07 -3.42 11.06
C PHE A 68 -15.30 -2.17 11.49
N LEU A 69 -15.81 -1.40 12.46
CA LEU A 69 -15.12 -0.20 12.94
C LEU A 69 -13.72 -0.54 13.48
N ASN A 70 -13.60 -1.60 14.27
CA ASN A 70 -12.31 -2.05 14.81
C ASN A 70 -11.33 -2.41 13.68
N ALA A 71 -11.76 -3.20 12.71
CA ALA A 71 -10.92 -3.61 11.59
C ALA A 71 -10.54 -2.42 10.70
N PHE A 72 -11.46 -1.48 10.45
CA PHE A 72 -11.22 -0.24 9.72
C PHE A 72 -10.12 0.58 10.41
N ILE A 73 -10.31 0.93 11.70
CA ILE A 73 -9.37 1.74 12.48
C ILE A 73 -7.98 1.10 12.52
N ASN A 74 -7.89 -0.21 12.77
CA ASN A 74 -6.62 -0.93 12.82
C ASN A 74 -5.91 -1.04 11.46
N SER A 75 -6.63 -0.77 10.37
CA SER A 75 -6.08 -0.81 9.00
C SER A 75 -5.72 0.56 8.44
N CYS A 76 -6.09 1.65 9.13
CA CYS A 76 -5.74 3.01 8.73
C CYS A 76 -4.23 3.23 8.85
N TYR A 77 -3.61 3.88 7.87
CA TYR A 77 -2.22 4.28 7.98
C TYR A 77 -2.09 5.41 9.01
N SER A 78 -1.10 5.30 9.91
CA SER A 78 -0.75 6.37 10.84
C SER A 78 -0.07 7.52 10.08
N ILE A 79 -0.85 8.33 9.35
CA ILE A 79 -0.33 9.49 8.62
C ILE A 79 -1.07 10.71 9.15
N ASP A 80 -0.45 11.37 10.13
CA ASP A 80 -0.45 12.81 10.46
C ASP A 80 -1.71 13.67 10.24
N SER A 81 -2.89 13.07 10.19
CA SER A 81 -4.16 13.76 10.01
C SER A 81 -5.09 13.42 11.16
N SER A 82 -5.78 14.45 11.66
CA SER A 82 -6.80 14.31 12.69
C SER A 82 -8.05 13.56 12.21
N TYR A 83 -8.13 13.24 10.90
CA TYR A 83 -9.27 12.60 10.26
C TYR A 83 -8.82 11.80 9.03
N TYR A 84 -9.27 10.54 8.93
CA TYR A 84 -9.00 9.64 7.79
C TYR A 84 -10.32 8.98 7.38
N SER A 85 -10.84 9.36 6.22
CA SER A 85 -12.19 9.01 5.75
C SER A 85 -12.27 7.61 5.15
N TRP A 86 -13.49 7.10 4.92
CA TRP A 86 -13.71 5.83 4.22
C TRP A 86 -13.22 5.90 2.78
N LYS A 87 -13.50 7.01 2.09
CA LYS A 87 -13.03 7.24 0.72
C LYS A 87 -11.51 7.22 0.63
N GLU A 88 -10.82 7.89 1.55
CA GLU A 88 -9.35 7.90 1.58
C GLU A 88 -8.77 6.51 1.87
N TRP A 89 -9.34 5.80 2.84
CA TRP A 89 -8.93 4.43 3.15
C TRP A 89 -9.04 3.53 1.92
N LEU A 90 -10.19 3.57 1.24
CA LEU A 90 -10.46 2.77 0.07
C LEU A 90 -9.52 3.11 -1.08
N LEU A 91 -9.32 4.41 -1.34
CA LEU A 91 -8.41 4.85 -2.40
C LEU A 91 -6.97 4.41 -2.11
N ASP A 92 -6.49 4.56 -0.88
CA ASP A 92 -5.15 4.10 -0.50
C ASP A 92 -5.00 2.59 -0.68
N ARG A 93 -6.04 1.80 -0.38
CA ARG A 93 -6.01 0.35 -0.65
C ARG A 93 -5.83 0.04 -2.14
N VAL A 94 -6.44 0.81 -3.02
CA VAL A 94 -6.29 0.68 -4.48
C VAL A 94 -4.89 1.14 -4.92
N LEU A 95 -4.48 2.34 -4.51
CA LEU A 95 -3.21 2.95 -4.96
C LEU A 95 -1.98 2.19 -4.48
N TYR A 96 -2.10 1.45 -3.38
CA TYR A 96 -1.01 0.65 -2.83
C TYR A 96 -1.16 -0.85 -3.10
N SER A 97 -2.16 -1.27 -3.88
CA SER A 97 -2.30 -2.69 -4.21
C SER A 97 -1.19 -3.17 -5.16
N GLU A 98 -0.91 -4.46 -5.07
CA GLU A 98 -0.02 -5.15 -5.98
C GLU A 98 -0.81 -6.24 -6.69
N ASN A 99 -1.04 -6.03 -7.99
CA ASN A 99 -1.69 -7.01 -8.85
C ASN A 99 -1.15 -6.88 -10.28
N ILE A 100 -1.62 -7.76 -11.15
CA ILE A 100 -1.13 -7.83 -12.53
C ILE A 100 -1.30 -6.52 -13.31
N PHE A 101 -2.38 -5.76 -13.04
CA PHE A 101 -2.61 -4.47 -13.67
C PHE A 101 -1.68 -3.40 -13.10
N THR A 102 -1.51 -3.32 -11.77
CA THR A 102 -0.66 -2.28 -11.17
C THR A 102 0.82 -2.49 -11.49
N ILE A 103 1.30 -3.74 -11.54
CA ILE A 103 2.67 -4.08 -11.98
C ILE A 103 2.86 -3.75 -13.48
N TRP A 104 1.86 -4.06 -14.32
CA TRP A 104 1.92 -3.69 -15.73
C TRP A 104 1.96 -2.16 -15.91
N ALA A 105 1.10 -1.45 -15.17
CA ALA A 105 0.98 0.01 -15.22
C ALA A 105 2.25 0.71 -14.69
N GLU A 106 2.89 0.14 -13.67
CA GLU A 106 4.18 0.60 -13.15
C GLU A 106 5.25 0.64 -14.25
N ASN A 107 5.34 -0.42 -15.06
CA ASN A 107 6.41 -0.58 -16.04
C ASN A 107 6.10 -0.08 -17.46
N GLN A 108 4.82 0.06 -17.82
CA GLN A 108 4.34 0.48 -19.16
C GLN A 108 5.10 -0.17 -20.35
N LYS A 109 5.31 -1.49 -20.31
CA LYS A 109 6.08 -2.23 -21.33
C LYS A 109 5.37 -2.39 -22.70
N GLY A 110 4.16 -1.84 -22.90
CA GLY A 110 3.43 -2.00 -24.16
C GLY A 110 1.97 -1.58 -24.12
N ALA A 111 1.11 -2.22 -24.93
CA ALA A 111 -0.33 -1.99 -24.95
C ALA A 111 -1.05 -2.83 -23.88
N LEU A 112 -2.05 -2.25 -23.21
CA LEU A 112 -2.82 -2.94 -22.19
C LEU A 112 -3.71 -4.01 -22.84
N PRO A 113 -3.62 -5.29 -22.43
CA PRO A 113 -4.50 -6.33 -22.96
C PRO A 113 -5.98 -5.98 -22.74
N LYS A 114 -6.82 -6.20 -23.76
CA LYS A 114 -8.24 -5.81 -23.73
C LYS A 114 -8.99 -6.38 -22.51
N ALA A 115 -8.76 -7.65 -22.16
CA ALA A 115 -9.40 -8.27 -20.99
C ALA A 115 -9.00 -7.58 -19.67
N MET A 116 -7.74 -7.14 -19.55
CA MET A 116 -7.26 -6.41 -18.37
C MET A 116 -7.86 -5.01 -18.32
N LEU A 117 -7.97 -4.32 -19.46
CA LEU A 117 -8.65 -3.03 -19.55
C LEU A 117 -10.12 -3.12 -19.15
N GLU A 118 -10.85 -4.11 -19.66
CA GLU A 118 -12.28 -4.31 -19.33
C GLU A 118 -12.47 -4.66 -17.85
N GLY A 119 -11.65 -5.58 -17.32
CA GLY A 119 -11.69 -5.95 -15.90
C GLY A 119 -11.34 -4.78 -14.98
N ALA A 120 -10.32 -3.98 -15.33
CA ALA A 120 -9.94 -2.83 -14.51
C ALA A 120 -11.03 -1.73 -14.55
N ASN A 121 -11.64 -1.44 -15.71
CA ASN A 121 -12.76 -0.48 -15.77
C ASN A 121 -13.96 -0.96 -14.95
N HIS A 122 -14.29 -2.26 -15.03
CA HIS A 122 -15.35 -2.85 -14.21
C HIS A 122 -15.10 -2.65 -12.71
N ASP A 123 -13.86 -2.86 -12.28
CA ASP A 123 -13.47 -2.67 -10.89
C ASP A 123 -13.53 -1.19 -10.48
N LEU A 124 -13.15 -0.24 -11.35
CA LEU A 124 -13.26 1.20 -11.04
C LEU A 124 -14.71 1.62 -10.81
N ASP A 125 -15.66 1.08 -11.59
CA ASP A 125 -17.09 1.32 -11.40
C ASP A 125 -17.58 0.73 -10.07
N CYS A 126 -17.11 -0.46 -9.70
CA CYS A 126 -17.45 -1.09 -8.42
C CYS A 126 -16.87 -0.30 -7.25
N ILE A 127 -15.60 0.09 -7.31
CA ILE A 127 -14.91 0.85 -6.27
C ILE A 127 -15.58 2.23 -6.08
N SER A 128 -15.97 2.91 -7.17
CA SER A 128 -16.70 4.18 -7.07
C SER A 128 -18.05 4.02 -6.36
N GLN A 129 -18.78 2.92 -6.61
CA GLN A 129 -20.02 2.63 -5.87
C GLN A 129 -19.77 2.36 -4.38
N ILE A 130 -18.69 1.65 -4.05
CA ILE A 130 -18.30 1.34 -2.68
C ILE A 130 -17.84 2.60 -1.93
N ALA A 131 -17.11 3.49 -2.61
CA ALA A 131 -16.64 4.76 -2.08
C ALA A 131 -17.80 5.69 -1.70
N ASN A 132 -18.87 5.69 -2.50
CA ASN A 132 -20.03 6.55 -2.34
C ASN A 132 -21.16 5.88 -1.54
N ILE A 133 -20.79 5.05 -0.55
CA ILE A 133 -21.79 4.46 0.34
C ILE A 133 -22.48 5.56 1.17
N PRO A 134 -23.82 5.55 1.25
CA PRO A 134 -24.57 6.54 2.02
C PRO A 134 -24.50 6.22 3.53
N TRP A 135 -23.46 6.69 4.22
CA TRP A 135 -23.19 6.38 5.63
C TRP A 135 -24.34 6.80 6.56
N ASP A 136 -24.89 8.00 6.40
CA ASP A 136 -25.96 8.49 7.27
C ASP A 136 -27.24 7.65 7.13
N GLU A 137 -27.62 7.29 5.90
CA GLU A 137 -28.74 6.40 5.64
C GLU A 137 -28.49 4.97 6.14
N LEU A 138 -27.25 4.48 6.02
CA LEU A 138 -26.85 3.18 6.55
C LEU A 138 -26.97 3.14 8.08
N ILE A 139 -26.46 4.17 8.77
CA ILE A 139 -26.53 4.28 10.23
C ILE A 139 -27.99 4.41 10.67
N PHE A 140 -28.79 5.20 9.97
CA PHE A 140 -30.23 5.30 10.24
C PHE A 140 -30.95 3.95 10.16
N LEU A 141 -30.65 3.12 9.14
CA LEU A 141 -31.21 1.78 9.04
C LEU A 141 -30.71 0.84 10.14
N LEU A 142 -29.43 0.94 10.51
CA LEU A 142 -28.87 0.18 11.62
C LEU A 142 -29.58 0.52 12.93
N GLU A 143 -29.65 1.81 13.28
CA GLU A 143 -30.32 2.30 14.50
C GLU A 143 -31.79 1.87 14.58
N ASP A 144 -32.51 1.91 13.45
CA ASP A 144 -33.89 1.42 13.35
C ASP A 144 -34.02 -0.08 13.64
N LYS A 145 -33.07 -0.90 13.16
CA LYS A 145 -33.04 -2.36 13.38
C LYS A 145 -32.60 -2.76 14.78
N ILE A 146 -31.89 -1.91 15.51
CA ILE A 146 -31.44 -2.16 16.88
C ILE A 146 -32.30 -1.46 17.93
N GLU A 147 -33.59 -1.28 17.63
CA GLU A 147 -34.59 -0.70 18.53
C GLU A 147 -34.30 0.76 18.94
N GLY A 148 -33.63 1.52 18.07
CA GLY A 148 -33.37 2.95 18.25
C GLY A 148 -32.19 3.27 19.17
N GLN A 149 -31.32 2.30 19.45
CA GLN A 149 -30.05 2.57 20.12
C GLN A 149 -29.16 3.43 19.22
N LYS A 150 -28.57 4.48 19.79
CA LYS A 150 -27.66 5.35 19.03
C LYS A 150 -26.31 4.68 18.82
N LEU A 151 -25.80 4.73 17.59
CA LEU A 151 -24.47 4.24 17.24
C LEU A 151 -23.46 5.38 17.11
N LEU A 152 -22.18 5.05 17.31
CA LEU A 152 -21.08 5.97 17.03
C LEU A 152 -20.86 6.03 15.52
N ASN A 153 -21.22 7.13 14.86
CA ASN A 153 -20.88 7.34 13.45
C ASN A 153 -19.52 8.05 13.29
N ILE A 154 -18.47 7.31 12.94
CA ILE A 154 -17.14 7.92 12.64
C ILE A 154 -17.04 8.48 11.21
N PHE A 155 -18.07 8.28 10.38
CA PHE A 155 -18.12 8.66 8.97
C PHE A 155 -19.05 9.84 8.68
N GLU A 156 -19.46 10.58 9.73
CA GLU A 156 -20.41 11.70 9.63
C GLU A 156 -19.93 12.81 8.68
N ASN A 157 -18.61 12.98 8.55
CA ASN A 157 -17.97 13.95 7.64
C ASN A 157 -17.42 13.29 6.36
N ASP A 158 -17.68 12.00 6.10
CA ASP A 158 -17.19 11.34 4.89
C ASP A 158 -17.78 11.98 3.61
N GLY A 159 -18.98 12.57 3.73
CA GLY A 159 -19.65 13.32 2.66
C GLY A 159 -19.07 14.71 2.37
N ASP A 160 -18.15 15.23 3.18
CA ASP A 160 -17.59 16.58 3.01
C ASP A 160 -16.74 16.71 1.74
N MET A 161 -16.13 15.61 1.30
CA MET A 161 -15.38 15.53 0.05
C MET A 161 -16.00 14.51 -0.90
N THR A 162 -16.10 14.90 -2.16
CA THR A 162 -16.49 14.01 -3.26
C THR A 162 -15.39 12.98 -3.53
N TRP A 163 -15.76 11.87 -4.18
CA TRP A 163 -14.79 10.85 -4.58
C TRP A 163 -13.69 11.41 -5.49
N GLU A 164 -14.05 12.31 -6.39
CA GLU A 164 -13.14 12.97 -7.33
C GLU A 164 -12.15 13.89 -6.60
N GLU A 165 -12.60 14.63 -5.59
CA GLU A 165 -11.74 15.47 -4.76
C GLU A 165 -10.74 14.64 -3.95
N VAL A 166 -11.17 13.50 -3.41
CA VAL A 166 -10.27 12.55 -2.71
C VAL A 166 -9.24 11.97 -3.68
N CYS A 167 -9.67 11.58 -4.88
CA CYS A 167 -8.78 11.12 -5.95
C CYS A 167 -7.72 12.16 -6.31
N TYR A 168 -8.15 13.41 -6.50
CA TYR A 168 -7.26 14.53 -6.80
C TYR A 168 -6.27 14.80 -5.66
N GLY A 169 -6.75 14.77 -4.40
CA GLY A 169 -5.92 14.94 -3.21
C GLY A 169 -4.81 13.89 -3.07
N ARG A 170 -5.01 12.68 -3.60
CA ARG A 170 -3.99 11.62 -3.65
C ARG A 170 -3.14 11.63 -4.93
N GLY A 171 -3.32 12.63 -5.80
CA GLY A 171 -2.48 12.85 -6.98
C GLY A 171 -2.97 12.15 -8.26
N LEU A 172 -4.23 11.73 -8.32
CA LEU A 172 -4.88 11.33 -9.57
C LEU A 172 -5.41 12.56 -10.31
N GLU A 173 -5.34 12.56 -11.64
CA GLU A 173 -5.97 13.62 -12.45
C GLU A 173 -7.49 13.44 -12.58
N ASP A 174 -7.94 12.19 -12.52
CA ASP A 174 -9.35 11.78 -12.65
C ASP A 174 -9.48 10.29 -12.22
N TRP A 175 -10.69 9.82 -11.91
CA TRP A 175 -10.96 8.42 -11.60
C TRP A 175 -11.18 7.59 -12.87
N ASN A 176 -10.08 7.32 -13.58
CA ASN A 176 -10.11 6.49 -14.79
C ASN A 176 -8.78 5.72 -14.97
N ILE A 177 -8.81 4.73 -15.87
CA ILE A 177 -7.66 3.86 -16.13
C ILE A 177 -6.41 4.63 -16.58
N LYS A 178 -6.56 5.67 -17.39
CA LYS A 178 -5.42 6.45 -17.89
C LYS A 178 -4.71 7.18 -16.74
N SER A 179 -5.48 7.77 -15.84
CA SER A 179 -4.96 8.44 -14.63
C SER A 179 -4.27 7.46 -13.70
N LEU A 180 -4.86 6.27 -13.46
CA LEU A 180 -4.21 5.22 -12.66
C LEU A 180 -2.92 4.70 -13.29
N ILE A 181 -2.91 4.46 -14.61
CA ILE A 181 -1.69 4.04 -15.32
C ILE A 181 -0.58 5.08 -15.15
N LYS A 182 -0.91 6.37 -15.25
CA LYS A 182 0.04 7.46 -15.01
C LYS A 182 0.51 7.47 -13.55
N TYR A 183 -0.39 7.30 -12.60
CA TYR A 183 -0.06 7.24 -11.17
C TYR A 183 0.91 6.11 -10.87
N TYR A 184 0.61 4.86 -11.24
CA TYR A 184 1.48 3.72 -10.97
C TYR A 184 2.83 3.85 -11.69
N ASN A 185 2.86 4.38 -12.92
CA ASN A 185 4.12 4.63 -13.60
C ASN A 185 5.00 5.68 -12.90
N GLN A 186 4.40 6.66 -12.23
CA GLN A 186 5.14 7.71 -11.50
C GLN A 186 5.48 7.31 -10.07
N LYS A 187 4.54 6.72 -9.32
CA LYS A 187 4.66 6.39 -7.89
C LYS A 187 5.04 4.94 -7.61
N GLY A 188 4.75 4.03 -8.54
CA GLY A 188 4.87 2.59 -8.37
C GLY A 188 3.63 2.00 -7.71
N SER A 189 3.64 0.69 -7.49
CA SER A 189 2.58 -0.06 -6.81
C SER A 189 3.10 -0.83 -5.60
N GLY A 190 2.22 -1.46 -4.83
CA GLY A 190 2.62 -2.35 -3.74
C GLY A 190 3.48 -1.70 -2.65
N ILE A 191 4.17 -2.54 -1.89
CA ILE A 191 4.99 -2.12 -0.74
C ILE A 191 6.13 -1.17 -1.12
N PHE A 192 6.67 -1.29 -2.33
CA PHE A 192 7.77 -0.45 -2.84
C PHE A 192 7.33 0.99 -3.15
N SER A 193 6.04 1.24 -3.36
CA SER A 193 5.51 2.59 -3.52
C SER A 193 5.41 3.36 -2.20
N ILE A 194 5.29 2.64 -1.08
CA ILE A 194 5.09 3.20 0.26
C ILE A 194 6.40 3.31 1.03
N TYR A 195 7.20 2.24 1.03
CA TYR A 195 8.39 2.14 1.85
C TYR A 195 9.65 2.22 1.01
N ASN A 196 10.69 2.80 1.61
CA ASN A 196 12.00 2.91 0.96
C ASN A 196 12.93 1.76 1.36
N GLY A 197 12.83 1.28 2.60
CA GLY A 197 13.70 0.25 3.18
C GLY A 197 12.94 -1.04 3.51
N PHE A 198 13.62 -2.18 3.33
CA PHE A 198 13.09 -3.51 3.55
C PHE A 198 14.12 -4.40 4.25
N TYR A 199 13.64 -5.39 4.99
CA TYR A 199 14.45 -6.40 5.64
C TYR A 199 14.00 -7.79 5.17
N TRP A 200 14.95 -8.65 4.80
CA TRP A 200 14.64 -10.04 4.46
C TRP A 200 14.70 -10.95 5.69
N ASN A 201 13.55 -11.51 6.07
CA ASN A 201 13.43 -12.39 7.25
C ASN A 201 13.66 -13.89 6.97
N GLY A 202 14.06 -14.25 5.74
CA GLY A 202 14.18 -15.64 5.28
C GLY A 202 12.98 -16.15 4.48
N THR A 203 11.84 -15.46 4.54
CA THR A 203 10.60 -15.86 3.86
C THR A 203 9.99 -14.76 3.00
N SER A 204 10.05 -13.50 3.45
CA SER A 204 9.42 -12.36 2.81
C SER A 204 10.17 -11.06 3.12
N LEU A 205 9.85 -10.03 2.35
CA LEU A 205 10.34 -8.67 2.59
C LEU A 205 9.46 -7.97 3.63
N GLU A 206 10.03 -7.67 4.79
CA GLU A 206 9.40 -6.84 5.81
C GLU A 206 9.70 -5.37 5.56
N CYS A 207 8.68 -4.52 5.69
CA CYS A 207 8.80 -3.08 5.46
C CYS A 207 9.42 -2.38 6.68
N ILE A 208 10.45 -1.56 6.46
CA ILE A 208 11.05 -0.73 7.50
C ILE A 208 10.29 0.61 7.54
N LYS A 209 9.46 0.82 8.56
CA LYS A 209 8.63 2.03 8.70
C LYS A 209 9.45 3.29 8.98
N GLU A 210 10.43 3.17 9.86
CA GLU A 210 11.33 4.25 10.22
C GLU A 210 12.76 3.85 9.83
N THR A 211 13.23 4.41 8.73
CA THR A 211 14.64 4.29 8.35
C THR A 211 15.47 5.19 9.25
N ASP A 212 16.67 4.74 9.63
CA ASP A 212 17.65 5.52 10.38
C ASP A 212 17.80 6.94 9.79
N PRO A 213 17.57 8.03 10.55
CA PRO A 213 17.54 9.41 10.02
C PRO A 213 18.93 9.95 9.61
N ILE A 214 19.98 9.12 9.69
CA ILE A 214 21.33 9.54 9.33
C ILE A 214 21.39 10.02 7.88
N THR A 215 21.89 11.24 7.70
CA THR A 215 22.20 11.81 6.38
C THR A 215 23.70 11.80 6.13
N LEU A 216 24.12 11.79 4.85
CA LEU A 216 25.53 11.79 4.48
C LEU A 216 26.32 13.00 5.04
N ASN A 217 25.63 14.13 5.25
CA ASN A 217 26.19 15.35 5.83
C ASN A 217 26.53 15.23 7.33
N GLN A 218 25.89 14.29 8.04
CA GLN A 218 26.14 14.05 9.46
C GLN A 218 27.34 13.13 9.70
N LEU A 219 27.78 12.39 8.69
CA LEU A 219 29.00 11.61 8.75
C LEU A 219 30.19 12.55 8.57
N LEU A 220 31.13 12.62 9.51
CA LEU A 220 32.32 13.47 9.40
C LEU A 220 33.50 12.68 8.83
N GLY A 221 34.22 13.25 7.86
CA GLY A 221 35.36 12.60 7.18
C GLY A 221 34.96 11.63 6.06
N TYR A 222 35.93 10.89 5.50
CA TYR A 222 35.75 9.94 4.38
C TYR A 222 35.18 10.56 3.09
N ASP A 223 35.48 11.83 2.82
CA ASP A 223 34.87 12.58 1.71
C ASP A 223 35.11 11.94 0.34
N VAL A 224 36.29 11.35 0.13
CA VAL A 224 36.62 10.63 -1.11
C VAL A 224 35.76 9.38 -1.27
N GLN A 225 35.64 8.55 -0.22
CA GLN A 225 34.85 7.32 -0.26
C GLN A 225 33.35 7.62 -0.43
N LYS A 226 32.86 8.66 0.26
CA LYS A 226 31.49 9.15 0.10
C LYS A 226 31.22 9.59 -1.33
N GLN A 227 32.11 10.38 -1.92
CA GLN A 227 31.93 10.87 -3.28
C GLN A 227 31.91 9.71 -4.28
N ILE A 228 32.80 8.72 -4.12
CA ILE A 228 32.81 7.51 -4.97
C ILE A 228 31.47 6.75 -4.86
N LEU A 229 30.96 6.57 -3.64
CA LEU A 229 29.70 5.86 -3.41
C LEU A 229 28.50 6.64 -3.98
N LEU A 230 28.48 7.96 -3.79
CA LEU A 230 27.50 8.88 -4.35
C LEU A 230 27.50 8.83 -5.88
N ASP A 231 28.66 8.99 -6.51
CA ASP A 231 28.79 8.98 -7.98
C ASP A 231 28.38 7.63 -8.58
N ASN A 232 28.70 6.52 -7.90
CA ASN A 232 28.29 5.18 -8.33
C ASN A 232 26.77 5.00 -8.22
N THR A 233 26.16 5.47 -7.12
CA THR A 233 24.72 5.37 -6.88
C THR A 233 23.95 6.32 -7.81
N GLU A 234 24.45 7.52 -8.06
CA GLU A 234 23.91 8.49 -9.03
C GLU A 234 23.83 7.88 -10.43
N LYS A 235 24.90 7.19 -10.86
CA LYS A 235 24.91 6.42 -12.11
C LYS A 235 23.84 5.32 -12.10
N PHE A 236 23.77 4.54 -11.02
CA PHE A 236 22.81 3.45 -10.87
C PHE A 236 21.36 3.91 -10.99
N VAL A 237 20.97 4.95 -10.25
CA VAL A 237 19.59 5.49 -10.28
C VAL A 237 19.25 6.18 -11.58
N SER A 238 20.27 6.68 -12.30
CA SER A 238 20.14 7.23 -13.64
C SER A 238 20.07 6.16 -14.75
N GLY A 239 20.16 4.88 -14.41
CA GLY A 239 20.10 3.76 -15.36
C GLY A 239 21.41 3.48 -16.10
N TYR A 240 22.53 4.09 -15.67
CA TYR A 240 23.85 3.75 -16.16
C TYR A 240 24.43 2.56 -15.39
N SER A 241 25.47 1.93 -15.97
CA SER A 241 26.23 0.88 -15.28
C SER A 241 26.83 1.41 -13.98
N ALA A 242 26.66 0.64 -12.92
CA ALA A 242 27.23 0.89 -11.60
C ALA A 242 27.94 -0.38 -11.11
N ASN A 243 28.87 -0.21 -10.19
CA ASN A 243 29.65 -1.30 -9.63
C ASN A 243 29.03 -1.82 -8.34
N ASN A 244 29.23 -3.11 -8.08
CA ASN A 244 29.10 -3.65 -6.73
C ASN A 244 30.16 -3.01 -5.83
N VAL A 245 29.78 -2.62 -4.61
CA VAL A 245 30.66 -1.91 -3.67
C VAL A 245 30.92 -2.77 -2.44
N LEU A 246 32.19 -2.91 -2.08
CA LEU A 246 32.61 -3.49 -0.80
C LEU A 246 33.25 -2.39 0.06
N LEU A 247 32.63 -2.07 1.18
CA LEU A 247 33.17 -1.13 2.16
C LEU A 247 33.87 -1.89 3.29
N TYR A 248 35.17 -1.66 3.49
CA TYR A 248 35.98 -2.32 4.52
C TYR A 248 36.62 -1.30 5.47
N GLY A 249 36.96 -1.75 6.68
CA GLY A 249 37.57 -0.95 7.74
C GLY A 249 37.01 -1.29 9.13
N ASP A 250 37.53 -0.68 10.18
CA ASP A 250 37.19 -1.02 11.57
C ASP A 250 35.70 -0.82 11.91
N LYS A 251 35.18 -1.56 12.90
CA LYS A 251 33.81 -1.38 13.39
C LYS A 251 33.65 0.04 13.97
N GLY A 252 32.47 0.65 13.75
CA GLY A 252 32.19 2.01 14.23
C GLY A 252 32.69 3.15 13.33
N THR A 253 33.26 2.86 12.16
CA THR A 253 33.70 3.89 11.16
C THR A 253 32.57 4.49 10.31
N GLY A 254 31.31 4.13 10.57
CA GLY A 254 30.15 4.68 9.86
C GLY A 254 29.89 4.10 8.46
N LYS A 255 30.48 2.95 8.11
CA LYS A 255 30.28 2.29 6.79
C LYS A 255 28.81 1.97 6.52
N SER A 256 28.14 1.27 7.44
CA SER A 256 26.73 0.89 7.31
C SER A 256 25.84 2.13 7.28
N SER A 257 26.13 3.13 8.13
CA SER A 257 25.43 4.41 8.14
C SER A 257 25.56 5.17 6.81
N MET A 258 26.73 5.10 6.16
CA MET A 258 26.94 5.73 4.85
C MET A 258 26.06 5.11 3.76
N VAL A 259 25.94 3.78 3.75
CA VAL A 259 25.06 3.10 2.79
C VAL A 259 23.60 3.44 3.08
N LYS A 260 23.17 3.31 4.34
CA LYS A 260 21.78 3.64 4.74
C LYS A 260 21.40 5.08 4.39
N ALA A 261 22.33 6.02 4.51
CA ALA A 261 22.10 7.41 4.15
C ALA A 261 21.82 7.66 2.64
N LEU A 262 22.23 6.75 1.74
CA LEU A 262 21.90 6.84 0.31
C LEU A 262 20.39 6.80 0.05
N ILE A 263 19.63 6.14 0.93
CA ILE A 263 18.18 6.04 0.78
C ILE A 263 17.51 7.41 0.87
N HIS A 264 18.02 8.30 1.73
CA HIS A 264 17.50 9.65 1.90
C HIS A 264 17.82 10.54 0.71
N GLU A 265 19.01 10.33 0.11
CA GLU A 265 19.43 11.09 -1.08
C GLU A 265 18.64 10.67 -2.32
N PHE A 266 18.38 9.37 -2.52
CA PHE A 266 17.92 8.86 -3.81
C PHE A 266 16.55 8.16 -3.81
N SER A 267 15.86 8.01 -2.68
CA SER A 267 14.53 7.36 -2.62
C SER A 267 13.49 8.05 -3.51
N HIS A 268 13.56 9.38 -3.61
CA HIS A 268 12.70 10.19 -4.48
C HIS A 268 12.89 9.88 -5.98
N ARG A 269 14.03 9.28 -6.36
CA ARG A 269 14.35 8.79 -7.71
C ARG A 269 14.08 7.29 -7.88
N GLY A 270 13.39 6.68 -6.93
CA GLY A 270 13.03 5.26 -6.97
C GLY A 270 14.07 4.31 -6.40
N LEU A 271 15.08 4.80 -5.67
CA LEU A 271 15.99 3.91 -4.93
C LEU A 271 15.26 3.25 -3.76
N ARG A 272 15.46 1.95 -3.60
CA ARG A 272 15.00 1.12 -2.48
C ARG A 272 16.18 0.35 -1.91
N MET A 273 16.15 0.10 -0.61
CA MET A 273 17.20 -0.66 0.07
C MET A 273 16.62 -1.93 0.68
N ILE A 274 17.27 -3.05 0.44
CA ILE A 274 16.90 -4.35 1.03
C ILE A 274 18.07 -4.80 1.88
N GLU A 275 17.87 -4.86 3.19
CA GLU A 275 18.82 -5.46 4.11
C GLU A 275 18.71 -6.99 4.02
N LEU A 276 19.82 -7.63 3.65
CA LEU A 276 19.96 -9.07 3.57
C LEU A 276 20.91 -9.55 4.67
N PRO A 277 20.38 -10.18 5.74
CA PRO A 277 21.20 -10.75 6.79
C PRO A 277 22.14 -11.84 6.24
N LYS A 278 23.36 -11.88 6.79
CA LYS A 278 24.38 -12.90 6.49
C LYS A 278 23.82 -14.34 6.50
N ILE A 279 23.00 -14.66 7.50
CA ILE A 279 22.42 -16.01 7.67
C ILE A 279 21.48 -16.40 6.52
N HIS A 280 20.97 -15.43 5.77
CA HIS A 280 20.04 -15.62 4.65
C HIS A 280 20.69 -15.36 3.28
N LEU A 281 22.02 -15.30 3.16
CA LEU A 281 22.69 -15.04 1.88
C LEU A 281 22.31 -16.04 0.77
N GLY A 282 21.96 -17.28 1.13
CA GLY A 282 21.47 -18.28 0.18
C GLY A 282 20.09 -17.98 -0.44
N ASP A 283 19.32 -17.07 0.16
CA ASP A 283 17.99 -16.69 -0.31
C ASP A 283 17.99 -15.56 -1.35
N TYR A 284 19.15 -15.07 -1.76
CA TYR A 284 19.27 -13.95 -2.69
C TYR A 284 18.42 -14.09 -3.96
N HIS A 285 18.36 -15.27 -4.58
CA HIS A 285 17.53 -15.48 -5.77
C HIS A 285 16.04 -15.26 -5.50
N LYS A 286 15.56 -15.63 -4.31
CA LYS A 286 14.18 -15.36 -3.90
C LYS A 286 13.92 -13.86 -3.81
N ILE A 287 14.90 -13.08 -3.34
CA ILE A 287 14.78 -11.62 -3.29
C ILE A 287 14.70 -11.06 -4.72
N LEU A 288 15.52 -11.56 -5.65
CA LEU A 288 15.48 -11.14 -7.05
C LEU A 288 14.10 -11.38 -7.68
N GLU A 289 13.47 -12.52 -7.43
CA GLU A 289 12.11 -12.83 -7.89
C GLU A 289 11.07 -11.79 -7.45
N HIS A 290 11.25 -11.17 -6.26
CA HIS A 290 10.34 -10.13 -5.77
C HIS A 290 10.54 -8.77 -6.46
N ILE A 291 11.71 -8.53 -7.05
CA ILE A 291 12.10 -7.19 -7.55
C ILE A 291 12.34 -7.11 -9.06
N GLU A 292 12.43 -8.24 -9.77
CA GLU A 292 12.81 -8.30 -11.19
C GLU A 292 11.88 -7.48 -12.10
N ASP A 293 10.57 -7.54 -11.87
CA ASP A 293 9.56 -6.84 -12.66
C ASP A 293 9.13 -5.50 -12.05
N ARG A 294 10.01 -4.86 -11.27
CA ARG A 294 9.72 -3.57 -10.63
C ARG A 294 10.51 -2.45 -11.30
N LYS A 295 9.93 -1.26 -11.36
CA LYS A 295 10.60 -0.09 -11.95
C LYS A 295 11.72 0.49 -11.07
N PHE A 296 11.67 0.17 -9.78
CA PHE A 296 12.55 0.72 -8.76
C PHE A 296 14.00 0.23 -8.92
N LYS A 297 14.92 0.91 -8.26
CA LYS A 297 16.33 0.53 -8.21
C LYS A 297 16.66 0.02 -6.82
N PHE A 298 17.19 -1.19 -6.74
CA PHE A 298 17.39 -1.86 -5.46
C PHE A 298 18.87 -1.96 -5.12
N ILE A 299 19.24 -1.50 -3.93
CA ILE A 299 20.51 -1.84 -3.30
C ILE A 299 20.23 -2.97 -2.32
N ILE A 300 20.84 -4.13 -2.55
CA ILE A 300 20.87 -5.21 -1.56
C ILE A 300 22.06 -4.93 -0.65
N PHE A 301 21.77 -4.56 0.59
CA PHE A 301 22.75 -4.22 1.60
C PHE A 301 22.99 -5.44 2.51
N ILE A 302 24.25 -5.88 2.59
CA ILE A 302 24.68 -6.96 3.46
C ILE A 302 25.66 -6.35 4.47
N ASP A 303 25.28 -6.38 5.76
CA ASP A 303 26.12 -5.84 6.84
C ASP A 303 27.00 -6.93 7.49
N ASP A 304 28.09 -6.48 8.13
CA ASP A 304 29.06 -7.29 8.90
C ASP A 304 29.57 -8.55 8.16
N LEU A 305 29.92 -8.39 6.87
CA LEU A 305 30.60 -9.44 6.12
C LEU A 305 32.01 -9.72 6.68
N SER A 306 32.24 -11.00 6.96
CA SER A 306 33.46 -11.55 7.52
C SER A 306 33.96 -12.62 6.55
N PHE A 307 35.28 -12.66 6.32
CA PHE A 307 35.93 -13.58 5.37
C PHE A 307 36.84 -14.57 6.08
N GLU A 308 36.44 -15.02 7.27
CA GLU A 308 37.18 -16.03 8.03
C GLU A 308 37.06 -17.42 7.39
N GLU A 309 38.11 -18.24 7.47
CA GLU A 309 38.19 -19.56 6.79
C GLU A 309 37.09 -20.55 7.22
N HIS A 310 36.43 -20.29 8.35
CA HIS A 310 35.41 -21.15 8.94
C HIS A 310 33.98 -20.74 8.54
N GLU A 311 33.82 -19.59 7.89
CA GLU A 311 32.51 -19.08 7.46
C GLU A 311 32.10 -19.70 6.13
N VAL A 312 30.98 -20.44 6.16
CA VAL A 312 30.40 -21.10 4.98
C VAL A 312 29.77 -20.08 4.04
N GLU A 313 29.44 -18.90 4.56
CA GLU A 313 28.78 -17.79 3.90
C GLU A 313 29.57 -17.22 2.71
N TYR A 314 30.91 -17.30 2.73
CA TYR A 314 31.76 -16.89 1.61
C TYR A 314 31.45 -17.64 0.31
N LYS A 315 31.04 -18.92 0.40
CA LYS A 315 30.69 -19.71 -0.79
C LYS A 315 29.45 -19.15 -1.50
N HIS A 316 28.48 -18.66 -0.73
CA HIS A 316 27.27 -18.05 -1.27
C HIS A 316 27.60 -16.70 -1.94
N ILE A 317 28.42 -15.86 -1.30
CA ILE A 317 28.86 -14.58 -1.88
C ILE A 317 29.64 -14.78 -3.18
N LYS A 318 30.51 -15.81 -3.23
CA LYS A 318 31.24 -16.13 -4.45
C LYS A 318 30.30 -16.50 -5.60
N ALA A 319 29.31 -17.36 -5.35
CA ALA A 319 28.29 -17.71 -6.35
C ALA A 319 27.47 -16.49 -6.80
N LEU A 320 27.19 -15.56 -5.88
CA LEU A 320 26.51 -14.29 -6.18
C LEU A 320 27.33 -13.38 -7.09
N LEU A 321 28.62 -13.21 -6.79
CA LEU A 321 29.52 -12.36 -7.58
C LEU A 321 29.89 -12.97 -8.93
N GLU A 322 29.91 -14.30 -9.04
CA GLU A 322 30.15 -15.01 -10.30
C GLU A 322 28.92 -15.02 -11.23
N GLY A 323 27.77 -14.49 -10.78
CA GLY A 323 26.57 -14.37 -11.58
C GLY A 323 25.88 -15.71 -11.82
N GLY A 324 25.45 -16.37 -10.73
CA GLY A 324 24.67 -17.60 -10.79
C GLY A 324 23.49 -17.46 -11.76
N LEU A 325 23.47 -18.35 -12.77
CA LEU A 325 22.45 -18.46 -13.82
C LEU A 325 21.05 -18.75 -13.28
#